data_AF-A0A2V7JBN9-F1
#
_entry.id   AF-A0A2V7JBN9-F1
#
_cell.length_a   1.000
_cell.length_b   1.000
_cell.length_c   1.000
_cell.angle_alpha   90.00
_cell.angle_beta   90.00
_cell.angle_gamma   90.00
#
_symmetry.space_group_name_H-M   'P 1'
#
loop_
_entity.id
_entity.type
_entity.pdbx_description
1 polymer ?
#
loop_
_entity_poly.entity_id
_entity_poly.type
_entity_poly.pdbx_seq_one_letter_code
_entity_poly.pdbx_strand_id
1 'polypeptide(L)'
;IGVELKFESMEDFNPDRVARQVEPVQKLLDLRNQLADLRGKIQSNDKLEELLQATLSDEEKRNKLKAELDSGAKPEGGKDGGA
;
A
#
# COMPACT_ATOMS: atom_id res chain seq x y z
N ILE A 1 21.81 9.53 -28.57
CA ILE A 1 21.54 8.44 -27.61
C ILE A 1 21.24 7.20 -28.44
N GLY A 2 22.13 6.22 -28.41
CA GLY A 2 21.85 4.89 -28.95
C GLY A 2 21.43 3.99 -27.80
N VAL A 3 20.35 3.24 -27.97
CA VAL A 3 19.89 2.24 -27.02
C VAL A 3 20.05 0.87 -27.65
N GLU A 4 20.63 -0.07 -26.92
CA GLU A 4 20.79 -1.44 -27.36
C GLU A 4 19.57 -2.23 -26.89
N LEU A 5 18.77 -2.71 -27.84
CA LEU A 5 17.56 -3.48 -27.59
C LEU A 5 17.77 -4.92 -28.03
N LYS A 6 17.40 -5.86 -27.17
CA LYS A 6 17.42 -7.30 -27.45
C LYS A 6 15.99 -7.79 -27.61
N PHE A 7 15.68 -8.31 -28.79
CA PHE A 7 14.39 -8.90 -29.10
C PHE A 7 14.60 -10.39 -29.33
N GLU A 8 13.96 -11.22 -28.50
CA GLU A 8 13.99 -12.68 -28.60
C GLU A 8 12.67 -13.22 -29.18
N SER A 9 11.56 -12.51 -28.96
CA SER A 9 10.26 -12.82 -29.54
C SER A 9 9.52 -11.58 -30.04
N MET A 10 8.42 -11.80 -30.78
CA MET A 10 7.54 -10.72 -31.21
C MET A 10 6.90 -9.94 -30.03
N GLU A 11 6.81 -10.55 -28.85
CA GLU A 11 6.25 -9.88 -27.67
C GLU A 11 7.19 -8.80 -27.10
N ASP A 12 8.48 -8.85 -27.42
CA ASP A 12 9.45 -7.84 -26.98
C ASP A 12 9.25 -6.48 -27.67
N PHE A 13 8.48 -6.42 -28.76
CA PHE A 13 8.05 -5.17 -29.38
C PHE A 13 6.97 -4.44 -28.58
N ASN A 14 6.41 -5.06 -27.55
CA ASN A 14 5.42 -4.40 -26.70
C ASN A 14 6.11 -3.22 -25.95
N PRO A 15 5.53 -2.01 -25.95
CA PRO A 15 6.13 -0.82 -25.33
C PRO A 15 6.59 -1.04 -23.89
N ASP A 16 5.86 -1.87 -23.12
CA ASP A 16 6.23 -2.20 -21.75
C ASP A 16 7.55 -2.98 -21.65
N ARG A 17 7.84 -3.84 -22.63
CA ARG A 17 9.07 -4.65 -22.70
C ARG A 17 10.25 -3.79 -23.13
N VAL A 18 10.05 -2.90 -24.09
CA VAL A 18 11.06 -1.93 -24.55
C VAL A 18 11.42 -0.95 -23.43
N ALA A 19 10.41 -0.43 -22.71
CA ALA A 19 10.61 0.50 -21.60
C ALA A 19 11.45 -0.10 -20.46
N ARG A 20 11.42 -1.43 -20.27
CA ARG A 20 12.25 -2.15 -19.29
C ARG A 20 13.71 -2.35 -19.74
N GLN A 21 13.97 -2.38 -21.05
CA GLN A 21 15.33 -2.51 -21.58
C GLN A 21 16.07 -1.17 -21.65
N VAL A 22 15.32 -0.05 -21.64
CA VAL A 22 15.88 1.30 -21.65
C VAL A 22 15.98 1.82 -20.21
N GLU A 23 17.16 1.65 -19.61
CA GLU A 23 17.43 2.03 -18.21
C GLU A 23 16.94 3.44 -17.81
N PRO A 24 17.11 4.50 -18.62
CA PRO A 24 16.54 5.82 -18.31
C PRO A 24 15.00 5.85 -18.22
N VAL A 25 14.31 5.07 -19.07
CA VAL A 25 12.83 5.02 -19.09
C VAL A 25 12.31 4.17 -17.93
N GLN A 26 13.00 3.07 -17.60
CA GLN A 26 12.69 2.27 -16.42
C GLN A 26 12.76 3.10 -15.13
N LYS A 27 13.82 3.90 -14.94
CA LYS A 27 13.96 4.78 -13.77
C LYS A 27 12.82 5.80 -13.65
N LEU A 28 12.33 6.34 -14.77
CA LEU A 28 11.18 7.24 -14.78
C LEU A 28 9.87 6.52 -14.41
N LEU A 29 9.70 5.27 -14.84
CA LEU A 29 8.56 4.44 -14.46
C LEU A 29 8.56 4.12 -12.97
N ASP A 30 9.73 3.79 -12.41
CA ASP A 30 9.88 3.51 -10.98
C ASP A 30 9.58 4.76 -10.14
N LEU A 31 10.07 5.93 -10.56
CA LEU A 31 9.77 7.20 -9.90
C LEU A 31 8.28 7.52 -9.95
N ARG A 32 7.61 7.30 -11.10
CA ARG A 32 6.15 7.47 -11.22
C ARG A 32 5.41 6.58 -10.23
N ASN A 33 5.81 5.32 -10.08
CA ASN A 33 5.17 4.38 -9.15
C ASN A 33 5.35 4.83 -7.70
N GLN A 34 6.56 5.26 -7.32
CA GLN A 34 6.83 5.81 -5.97
C GLN A 34 5.99 7.07 -5.68
N LEU A 35 5.81 7.94 -6.68
CA LEU A 35 4.94 9.13 -6.55
C LEU A 35 3.46 8.75 -6.43
N ALA A 36 3.00 7.72 -7.15
CA ALA A 36 1.64 7.21 -7.03
C ALA A 36 1.36 6.60 -5.65
N ASP A 37 2.32 5.84 -5.10
CA ASP A 37 2.25 5.28 -3.75
C ASP A 37 2.24 6.38 -2.69
N LEU A 38 3.10 7.40 -2.84
CA LEU A 38 3.12 8.55 -1.94
C LEU A 38 1.78 9.30 -1.96
N ARG A 39 1.21 9.53 -3.16
CA ARG A 39 -0.11 10.14 -3.32
C ARG A 39 -1.19 9.30 -2.62
N GLY A 40 -1.17 7.98 -2.76
CA GLY A 40 -2.10 7.09 -2.08
C GLY A 40 -1.97 7.18 -0.56
N LYS A 41 -0.74 7.25 -0.03
CA LYS A 41 -0.49 7.41 1.41
C LYS A 41 -0.98 8.75 1.95
N ILE A 42 -0.75 9.85 1.24
CA ILE A 42 -1.26 11.18 1.62
C ILE A 42 -2.79 11.15 1.69
N GLN A 43 -3.44 10.65 0.64
CA GLN A 43 -4.91 10.52 0.61
C GLN A 43 -5.45 9.61 1.70
N SER A 44 -4.73 8.54 2.07
CA SER A 44 -5.13 7.65 3.15
C SER A 44 -5.01 8.30 4.52
N ASN A 45 -4.06 9.22 4.72
CA ASN A 45 -3.88 9.91 5.98
C ASN A 45 -5.00 10.93 6.20
N ASP A 46 -5.30 11.76 5.19
CA ASP A 46 -6.41 12.72 5.25
C ASP A 46 -7.76 12.01 5.44
N LYS A 47 -8.00 10.92 4.70
CA LYS A 47 -9.23 10.13 4.84
C LYS A 47 -9.32 9.40 6.18
N LEU A 48 -8.19 8.93 6.72
CA LEU A 48 -8.14 8.32 8.04
C LEU A 48 -8.41 9.35 9.12
N GLU A 49 -7.83 10.54 9.02
CA GLU A 49 -8.05 11.66 9.94
C GLU A 49 -9.52 12.10 9.91
N GLU A 50 -10.12 12.21 8.72
CA GLU A 50 -11.55 12.53 8.54
C GLU A 50 -12.46 11.43 9.15
N LEU A 51 -12.15 10.16 8.91
CA LEU A 51 -12.88 9.03 9.51
C LEU A 51 -12.72 8.96 11.03
N LEU A 52 -11.53 9.24 11.54
CA LEU A 52 -11.26 9.32 12.98
C LEU A 52 -12.06 10.46 13.58
N GLN A 53 -11.99 11.66 13.01
CA GLN A 53 -12.75 12.83 13.48
C GLN A 53 -14.25 12.52 13.47
N ALA A 54 -14.78 11.94 12.38
CA ALA A 54 -16.19 11.58 12.25
C ALA A 54 -16.65 10.51 13.24
N THR A 55 -15.80 9.51 13.52
CA THR A 55 -16.06 8.45 14.51
C THR A 55 -15.96 8.99 15.93
N LEU A 56 -15.04 9.92 16.20
CA LEU A 56 -14.92 10.61 17.47
C LEU A 56 -16.11 11.56 17.68
N SER A 57 -16.64 12.21 16.64
CA SER A 57 -17.83 13.06 16.79
C SER A 57 -19.13 12.30 17.05
N ASP A 58 -19.12 10.96 16.95
CA ASP A 58 -20.31 10.11 16.98
C ASP A 58 -20.26 9.13 18.18
N GLU A 59 -21.02 9.42 19.25
CA GLU A 59 -20.97 8.70 20.53
C GLU A 59 -21.16 7.17 20.40
N GLU A 60 -22.03 6.72 19.50
CA GLU A 60 -22.25 5.28 19.25
C GLU A 60 -21.00 4.61 18.66
N LYS A 61 -20.34 5.27 17.70
CA LYS A 61 -19.12 4.73 17.06
C LYS A 61 -17.93 4.75 18.01
N ARG A 62 -17.84 5.76 18.90
CA ARG A 62 -16.83 5.77 19.99
C ARG A 62 -17.00 4.58 20.93
N ASN A 63 -18.23 4.23 21.30
CA ASN A 63 -18.48 3.10 22.19
C ASN A 63 -18.15 1.76 21.52
N LYS A 64 -18.46 1.62 20.23
CA LYS A 64 -18.07 0.43 19.45
C LYS A 64 -16.56 0.30 19.30
N LEU A 65 -15.87 1.40 19.00
CA LEU A 65 -14.40 1.41 18.89
C LEU A 65 -13.73 1.10 20.23
N LYS A 66 -14.23 1.65 21.34
CA LYS A 66 -13.76 1.29 22.70
C LYS A 66 -13.93 -0.20 22.97
N ALA A 67 -15.08 -0.78 22.62
CA ALA A 67 -15.30 -2.22 22.78
C ALA A 67 -14.35 -3.08 21.93
N GLU A 68 -14.02 -2.65 20.70
CA GLU A 68 -13.03 -3.33 19.85
C GLU A 68 -11.58 -3.16 20.36
N LEU A 69 -11.23 -2.00 20.90
CA LEU A 69 -9.92 -1.75 21.54
C LEU A 69 -9.75 -2.56 22.84
N ASP A 70 -10.80 -2.66 23.66
CA ASP A 70 -10.79 -3.42 24.90
C ASP A 70 -10.81 -4.95 24.63
N SER A 71 -11.35 -5.40 23.50
CA SER A 71 -11.35 -6.82 23.10
C SER A 71 -10.07 -7.24 22.36
N GLY A 72 -9.35 -6.30 21.74
CA GLY A 72 -8.02 -6.53 21.14
C GLY A 72 -6.86 -6.59 22.15
N ALA A 73 -7.11 -6.29 23.43
CA ALA A 73 -6.13 -6.29 24.51
C ALA A 73 -6.12 -7.58 25.38
N LYS A 74 -6.67 -8.70 24.88
CA LYS A 74 -6.38 -10.02 25.47
C LYS A 74 -5.13 -10.61 24.81
N PRO A 75 -4.01 -10.76 25.53
CA PRO A 75 -2.90 -11.54 25.04
C PRO A 75 -3.34 -13.00 25.01
N GLU A 76 -3.40 -13.61 23.82
CA GLU A 76 -3.31 -15.06 23.71
C GLU A 76 -1.89 -15.46 24.08
N GLY A 77 -1.73 -15.95 25.32
CA GLY A 77 -0.44 -16.38 25.84
C GLY A 77 -0.61 -17.28 27.06
N GLY A 78 -0.76 -18.58 26.81
CA GLY A 78 -0.40 -19.62 27.77
C GLY A 78 -1.56 -20.30 28.49
N LYS A 79 -2.17 -21.30 27.85
CA LYS A 79 -2.64 -22.50 28.57
C LYS A 79 -2.63 -23.73 27.67
N ASP A 80 -1.49 -24.41 27.68
CA ASP A 80 -1.34 -25.82 27.32
C ASP A 80 -0.31 -26.35 28.32
N GLY A 81 -0.52 -27.36 29.16
CA GLY A 81 -1.63 -28.25 29.46
C GLY A 81 -1.21 -29.00 30.73
N GLY A 82 -2.16 -29.37 31.59
CA GLY A 82 -1.88 -30.20 32.76
C GLY A 82 -1.98 -31.69 32.42
N ALA A 83 -0.99 -32.47 32.87
CA ALA A 83 -1.10 -33.84 33.38
C ALA A 83 0.29 -34.30 33.86
#